data_AF-A0A431WF10-F1
#
_entry.id   AF-A0A431WF10-F1
#
_cell.length_a   1.000
_cell.length_b   1.000
_cell.length_c   1.000
_cell.angle_alpha   90.00
_cell.angle_beta   90.00
_cell.angle_gamma   90.00
#
_symmetry.space_group_name_H-M   'P 1'
#
loop_
_entity.id
_entity.type
_entity.pdbx_description
1 polymer ?
#
loop_
_entity_poly.entity_id
_entity_poly.type
_entity_poly.pdbx_seq_one_letter_code
_entity_poly.pdbx_strand_id
1 'polypeptide(L)'
;MDSSVIKQLPNMLTTLRLILAVPICLMILNEDYGTVLWIALIAGLSDGVDGFLARKLNAVSCYGAIVDPISDKVLLVSVYVSFAIVGILPWWVAMVVVIRDFLIVCGALLYHWQSGSYEVTPSIWGKASTFVQITFALILLTDKVSPFLTPQSFQVGMWSLIAMAFISGGHYFYVWSKKSLT
;
A
#
# COMPACT_ATOMS: atom_id res chain seq x y z
N MET A 1 -16.34 -27.50 -10.01
CA MET A 1 -16.34 -26.13 -9.48
C MET A 1 -15.60 -25.27 -10.49
N ASP A 2 -16.32 -24.32 -11.09
CA ASP A 2 -15.93 -23.66 -12.34
C ASP A 2 -14.58 -22.94 -12.25
N SER A 3 -13.71 -23.25 -13.21
CA SER A 3 -12.40 -22.64 -13.41
C SER A 3 -12.46 -21.13 -13.72
N SER A 4 -13.64 -20.57 -13.95
CA SER A 4 -13.90 -19.14 -14.11
C SER A 4 -13.91 -18.37 -12.79
N VAL A 5 -14.47 -18.95 -11.72
CA VAL A 5 -14.57 -18.29 -10.41
C VAL A 5 -13.17 -18.12 -9.78
N ILE A 6 -12.34 -19.17 -9.86
CA ILE A 6 -10.98 -19.15 -9.31
C ILE A 6 -10.11 -18.08 -10.00
N LYS A 7 -10.30 -17.85 -11.30
CA LYS A 7 -9.60 -16.79 -12.05
C LYS A 7 -10.11 -15.37 -11.74
N GLN A 8 -11.33 -15.23 -11.23
CA GLN A 8 -11.95 -13.96 -10.88
C GLN A 8 -11.73 -13.55 -9.41
N LEU A 9 -11.36 -14.50 -8.54
CA LEU A 9 -11.08 -14.23 -7.12
C LEU A 9 -10.10 -13.07 -6.89
N PRO A 10 -8.95 -12.96 -7.60
CA PRO A 10 -8.05 -11.83 -7.41
C PRO A 10 -8.74 -10.50 -7.71
N ASN A 11 -9.52 -10.45 -8.80
CA ASN A 11 -10.19 -9.24 -9.27
C ASN A 11 -11.32 -8.79 -8.32
N MET A 12 -12.01 -9.76 -7.70
CA MET A 12 -13.02 -9.51 -6.68
C MET A 12 -12.38 -8.94 -5.41
N LEU A 13 -11.25 -9.50 -4.96
CA LEU A 13 -10.48 -8.98 -3.83
C LEU A 13 -10.01 -7.55 -4.09
N THR A 14 -9.51 -7.25 -5.29
CA THR A 14 -9.09 -5.90 -5.64
C THR A 14 -10.22 -4.88 -5.55
N THR A 15 -11.37 -5.25 -6.12
CA THR A 15 -12.56 -4.40 -6.14
C THR A 15 -13.09 -4.22 -4.71
N LEU A 16 -13.07 -5.27 -3.91
CA LEU A 16 -13.46 -5.24 -2.51
C LEU A 16 -12.56 -4.29 -1.70
N ARG A 17 -11.22 -4.33 -1.88
CA ARG A 17 -10.31 -3.40 -1.19
C ARG A 17 -10.60 -1.95 -1.53
N LEU A 18 -10.89 -1.66 -2.80
CA LEU A 18 -11.22 -0.31 -3.24
C LEU A 18 -12.56 0.17 -2.65
N ILE A 19 -13.56 -0.72 -2.58
CA ILE A 19 -14.84 -0.44 -1.92
C ILE A 19 -14.64 -0.25 -0.41
N LEU A 20 -13.82 -1.09 0.25
CA LEU A 20 -13.53 -1.04 1.68
C LEU A 20 -12.71 0.18 2.09
N ALA A 21 -11.94 0.77 1.17
CA ALA A 21 -11.15 1.98 1.46
C ALA A 21 -12.03 3.11 2.00
N VAL A 22 -13.22 3.34 1.43
CA VAL A 22 -14.11 4.42 1.85
C VAL A 22 -14.68 4.20 3.26
N PRO A 23 -15.32 3.04 3.57
CA PRO A 23 -15.74 2.71 4.94
C PRO A 23 -14.60 2.78 5.96
N ILE A 24 -13.40 2.28 5.62
CA ILE A 24 -12.24 2.34 6.51
C ILE A 24 -11.89 3.79 6.85
N CYS A 25 -11.85 4.67 5.86
CA CYS A 25 -11.59 6.10 6.10
C CYS A 25 -12.67 6.72 6.98
N LEU A 26 -13.95 6.44 6.72
CA LEU A 26 -15.05 6.94 7.54
C LEU A 26 -14.96 6.43 8.99
N MET A 27 -14.59 5.16 9.20
CA MET A 27 -14.39 4.61 10.54
C MET A 27 -13.22 5.27 11.27
N ILE A 28 -12.11 5.54 10.58
CA ILE A 28 -10.99 6.30 11.15
C ILE A 28 -11.44 7.71 11.55
N LEU A 29 -12.20 8.40 10.69
CA LEU A 29 -12.74 9.73 10.98
C LEU A 29 -13.72 9.74 12.15
N ASN A 30 -14.46 8.65 12.36
CA ASN A 30 -15.36 8.44 13.50
C ASN A 30 -14.65 7.87 14.75
N GLU A 31 -13.31 7.79 14.71
CA GLU A 31 -12.48 7.25 15.80
C GLU A 31 -12.75 5.78 16.17
N ASP A 32 -13.38 5.00 15.28
CA ASP A 32 -13.59 3.56 15.46
C ASP A 32 -12.36 2.76 14.99
N TYR A 33 -11.24 2.95 15.70
CA TYR A 33 -9.97 2.31 15.36
C TYR A 33 -9.99 0.80 15.59
N GLY A 34 -10.82 0.31 16.52
CA GLY A 34 -10.94 -1.11 16.87
C GLY A 34 -11.49 -1.93 15.71
N THR A 35 -12.58 -1.47 15.10
CA THR A 35 -13.18 -2.14 13.94
C THR A 35 -12.22 -2.13 12.75
N VAL A 36 -11.55 -0.99 12.50
CA VAL A 36 -10.57 -0.87 11.41
C VAL A 36 -9.41 -1.84 11.58
N LEU A 37 -8.90 -1.98 12.82
CA LEU A 37 -7.83 -2.93 13.13
C LEU A 37 -8.26 -4.38 12.86
N TRP A 38 -9.47 -4.76 13.28
CA TRP A 38 -10.00 -6.10 13.02
C TRP A 38 -10.16 -6.39 11.53
N ILE A 39 -10.72 -5.44 10.77
CA ILE A 39 -10.85 -5.55 9.31
C ILE A 39 -9.46 -5.73 8.67
N ALA A 40 -8.48 -4.92 9.06
CA ALA A 40 -7.13 -4.99 8.52
C ALA A 40 -6.43 -6.34 8.83
N LEU A 41 -6.62 -6.88 10.03
CA LEU A 41 -6.06 -8.18 10.43
C LEU A 41 -6.70 -9.33 9.65
N ILE A 42 -8.03 -9.34 9.52
CA ILE A 42 -8.76 -10.37 8.79
C ILE A 42 -8.41 -10.31 7.30
N ALA A 43 -8.37 -9.12 6.71
CA ALA A 43 -7.99 -8.93 5.31
C ALA A 43 -6.54 -9.38 5.06
N GLY A 44 -5.59 -9.00 5.91
CA GLY A 44 -4.19 -9.40 5.77
C GLY A 44 -3.98 -10.92 5.89
N LEU A 45 -4.74 -11.59 6.76
CA LEU A 45 -4.73 -13.05 6.87
C LEU A 45 -5.34 -13.71 5.62
N SER A 46 -6.46 -13.19 5.10
CA SER A 46 -7.10 -13.69 3.88
C SER A 46 -6.17 -13.57 2.68
N ASP A 47 -5.55 -12.39 2.49
CA ASP A 47 -4.64 -12.12 1.38
C ASP A 47 -3.41 -13.04 1.38
N GLY A 48 -2.89 -13.38 2.56
CA GLY A 48 -1.79 -14.34 2.70
C GLY A 48 -2.16 -15.73 2.23
N VAL A 49 -3.37 -16.19 2.58
CA VAL A 49 -3.89 -17.52 2.21
C VAL A 49 -4.24 -17.57 0.72
N ASP A 50 -4.98 -16.58 0.22
CA ASP A 50 -5.41 -16.48 -1.18
C ASP A 50 -4.19 -16.31 -2.10
N GLY A 51 -3.21 -15.52 -1.70
CA GLY A 51 -1.96 -15.33 -2.43
C GLY A 51 -1.05 -16.58 -2.46
N PHE A 52 -1.14 -17.46 -1.47
CA PHE A 52 -0.46 -18.76 -1.51
C PHE A 52 -1.19 -19.72 -2.47
N LEU A 53 -2.52 -19.75 -2.42
CA LEU A 53 -3.34 -20.62 -3.25
C LEU A 53 -3.28 -20.23 -4.73
N ALA A 54 -3.35 -18.93 -5.04
CA ALA A 54 -3.25 -18.40 -6.40
C ALA A 54 -1.91 -18.73 -7.06
N ARG A 55 -0.80 -18.66 -6.31
CA ARG A 55 0.55 -19.05 -6.77
C ARG A 55 0.64 -20.54 -7.09
N LYS A 56 -0.02 -21.39 -6.29
CA LYS A 56 -0.05 -22.83 -6.51
C LYS A 56 -0.91 -23.22 -7.73
N LEU A 57 -1.90 -22.41 -8.08
CA LEU A 57 -2.87 -22.68 -9.15
C LEU A 57 -2.56 -21.98 -10.48
N ASN A 58 -1.47 -21.21 -10.59
CA ASN A 58 -1.12 -20.41 -11.78
C ASN A 58 -2.27 -19.51 -12.28
N ALA A 59 -3.13 -19.06 -11.37
CA ALA A 59 -4.35 -18.32 -11.68
C ALA A 59 -4.15 -16.81 -11.59
N VAL A 60 -3.06 -16.28 -12.17
CA VAL A 60 -2.75 -14.84 -12.17
C VAL A 60 -3.30 -14.21 -13.45
N SER A 61 -4.18 -13.22 -13.32
CA SER A 61 -4.69 -12.46 -14.46
C SER A 61 -3.86 -11.19 -14.70
N CYS A 62 -3.63 -10.83 -15.97
CA CYS A 62 -2.87 -9.63 -16.34
C CYS A 62 -3.54 -8.34 -15.84
N TYR A 63 -4.88 -8.29 -15.87
CA TYR A 63 -5.67 -7.17 -15.35
C TYR A 63 -5.52 -7.02 -13.83
N GLY A 64 -5.72 -8.10 -13.07
CA GLY A 64 -5.55 -8.08 -11.61
C GLY A 64 -4.13 -7.72 -11.18
N ALA A 65 -3.11 -8.19 -11.92
CA ALA A 65 -1.71 -7.88 -11.61
C ALA A 65 -1.36 -6.38 -11.65
N ILE A 66 -2.10 -5.58 -12.43
CA ILE A 66 -1.91 -4.12 -12.52
C ILE A 66 -2.83 -3.39 -11.54
N VAL A 67 -4.09 -3.82 -11.42
CA VAL A 67 -5.08 -3.15 -10.58
C VAL A 67 -4.82 -3.40 -9.09
N ASP A 68 -4.30 -4.56 -8.71
CA ASP A 68 -3.96 -4.91 -7.31
C ASP A 68 -3.01 -3.88 -6.67
N PRO A 69 -1.81 -3.63 -7.22
CA PRO A 69 -0.90 -2.63 -6.66
C PRO A 69 -1.49 -1.21 -6.59
N ILE A 70 -2.37 -0.85 -7.52
CA ILE A 70 -3.00 0.47 -7.56
C ILE A 70 -4.02 0.60 -6.43
N SER A 71 -4.93 -0.36 -6.30
CA SER A 71 -5.95 -0.36 -5.25
C SER A 71 -5.32 -0.39 -3.85
N ASP A 72 -4.25 -1.15 -3.67
CA ASP A 72 -3.50 -1.19 -2.41
C ASP A 72 -2.89 0.17 -2.06
N LYS A 73 -2.32 0.85 -3.06
CA LYS A 73 -1.75 2.19 -2.90
C LYS A 73 -2.81 3.22 -2.57
N VAL A 74 -3.97 3.16 -3.22
CA VAL A 74 -5.11 4.05 -2.96
C VAL A 74 -5.61 3.88 -1.53
N LEU A 75 -5.82 2.63 -1.08
CA LEU A 75 -6.26 2.35 0.28
C LEU A 75 -5.25 2.87 1.31
N LEU A 76 -3.97 2.59 1.11
CA LEU A 76 -2.91 3.01 2.02
C LEU A 76 -2.80 4.54 2.09
N VAL A 77 -2.78 5.23 0.95
CA VAL A 77 -2.79 6.70 0.89
C VAL A 77 -4.00 7.26 1.63
N SER A 78 -5.19 6.70 1.42
CA SER A 78 -6.42 7.17 2.06
C SER A 78 -6.39 7.01 3.57
N VAL A 79 -5.81 5.92 4.09
CA VAL A 79 -5.58 5.71 5.53
C VAL A 79 -4.64 6.76 6.11
N TYR A 80 -3.50 7.04 5.46
CA TYR A 80 -2.55 8.06 5.93
C TYR A 80 -3.13 9.48 5.90
N VAL A 81 -3.91 9.81 4.86
CA VAL A 81 -4.63 11.08 4.80
C VAL A 81 -5.65 11.17 5.94
N SER A 82 -6.38 10.09 6.22
CA SER A 82 -7.33 10.05 7.33
C SER A 82 -6.63 10.26 8.68
N PHE A 83 -5.48 9.60 8.92
CA PHE A 83 -4.66 9.84 10.12
C PHE A 83 -4.17 11.28 10.27
N ALA A 84 -3.86 11.95 9.16
CA ALA A 84 -3.52 13.36 9.18
C ALA A 84 -4.72 14.24 9.56
N ILE A 85 -5.91 13.94 9.06
CA ILE A 85 -7.14 14.70 9.33
C ILE A 85 -7.51 14.59 10.82
N VAL A 86 -7.46 13.39 11.40
CA VAL A 86 -7.76 13.17 12.83
C VAL A 86 -6.60 13.52 13.76
N GLY A 87 -5.49 14.06 13.23
CA GLY A 87 -4.36 14.55 14.02
C GLY A 87 -3.49 13.46 14.65
N ILE A 88 -3.58 12.21 14.19
CA ILE A 88 -2.69 11.11 14.62
C ILE A 88 -1.29 11.29 14.07
N LEU A 89 -1.21 11.79 12.84
CA LEU A 89 0.04 12.00 12.13
C LEU A 89 0.12 13.46 11.66
N PRO A 90 1.31 14.10 11.68
CA PRO A 90 1.45 15.41 11.06
C PRO A 90 1.14 15.33 9.55
N TRP A 91 0.32 16.27 9.06
CA TRP A 91 -0.12 16.31 7.65
C TRP A 91 1.02 16.26 6.64
N TRP A 92 2.18 16.86 6.97
CA TRP A 92 3.35 16.84 6.11
C TRP A 92 3.96 15.44 5.92
N VAL A 93 3.86 14.55 6.92
CA VAL A 93 4.33 13.16 6.79
C VAL A 93 3.42 12.39 5.83
N ALA A 94 2.11 12.57 5.96
CA ALA A 94 1.14 11.99 5.03
C ALA A 94 1.41 12.48 3.60
N MET A 95 1.68 13.77 3.39
CA MET A 95 2.05 14.28 2.07
C MET A 95 3.30 13.62 1.50
N VAL A 96 4.35 13.38 2.29
CA VAL A 96 5.56 12.68 1.81
C VAL A 96 5.22 11.29 1.29
N VAL A 97 4.38 10.55 2.02
CA VAL A 97 3.89 9.23 1.61
C VAL A 97 3.11 9.31 0.29
N VAL A 98 2.16 10.24 0.19
CA VAL A 98 1.32 10.44 -1.01
C VAL A 98 2.16 10.80 -2.22
N ILE A 99 3.06 11.79 -2.09
CA ILE A 99 3.92 12.24 -3.19
C ILE A 99 4.81 11.10 -3.66
N ARG A 100 5.44 10.36 -2.74
CA ARG A 100 6.29 9.22 -3.09
C ARG A 100 5.51 8.14 -3.85
N ASP A 101 4.32 7.76 -3.37
CA ASP A 101 3.51 6.73 -4.01
C ASP A 101 3.01 7.19 -5.38
N PHE A 102 2.61 8.46 -5.50
CA PHE A 102 2.22 9.07 -6.77
C PHE A 102 3.38 9.07 -7.78
N LEU A 103 4.59 9.44 -7.37
CA LEU A 103 5.78 9.43 -8.22
C LEU A 103 6.09 8.01 -8.74
N ILE A 104 5.97 7.00 -7.88
CA ILE A 104 6.23 5.61 -8.27
C ILE A 104 5.20 5.12 -9.30
N VAL A 105 3.92 5.39 -9.06
CA VAL A 105 2.84 4.99 -9.99
C VAL A 105 2.97 5.74 -11.31
N CYS A 106 3.19 7.05 -11.29
CA CYS A 106 3.33 7.86 -12.50
C CYS A 106 4.53 7.44 -13.34
N GLY A 107 5.70 7.25 -12.74
CA GLY A 107 6.87 6.83 -13.51
C GLY A 107 6.77 5.37 -14.00
N ALA A 108 6.08 4.49 -13.27
CA ALA A 108 5.75 3.15 -13.78
C ALA A 108 4.84 3.22 -15.02
N LEU A 109 3.80 4.07 -15.00
CA LEU A 109 2.88 4.28 -16.13
C LEU A 109 3.56 4.90 -17.34
N LEU A 110 4.32 5.99 -17.15
CA LEU A 110 5.05 6.67 -18.22
C LEU A 110 6.03 5.72 -18.92
N TYR A 111 6.74 4.91 -18.14
CA TYR A 111 7.69 3.94 -18.67
C TYR A 111 7.01 2.80 -19.42
N HIS A 112 5.86 2.31 -18.91
CA HIS A 112 5.05 1.32 -19.62
C HIS A 112 4.59 1.83 -20.98
N TRP A 113 4.19 3.09 -21.07
CA TRP A 113 3.77 3.71 -22.31
C TRP A 113 4.91 3.88 -23.34
N GLN A 114 6.15 4.11 -22.89
CA GLN A 114 7.29 4.32 -23.78
C GLN A 114 7.97 3.04 -24.28
N SER A 115 8.13 2.01 -23.44
CA SER A 115 9.00 0.85 -23.78
C SER A 115 8.25 -0.40 -24.26
N GLY A 116 6.92 -0.34 -24.44
CA GLY A 116 6.14 -1.33 -25.19
C GLY A 116 5.94 -2.69 -24.53
N SER A 117 6.84 -3.17 -23.67
CA SER A 117 6.68 -4.39 -22.85
C SER A 117 7.93 -4.55 -21.96
N TYR A 118 7.85 -4.18 -20.69
CA TYR A 118 8.79 -4.72 -19.72
C TYR A 118 8.07 -5.05 -18.41
N GLU A 119 8.31 -6.26 -17.93
CA GLU A 119 7.94 -6.74 -16.61
C GLU A 119 8.45 -5.72 -15.58
N VAL A 120 7.54 -5.04 -14.90
CA VAL A 120 7.89 -4.11 -13.82
C VAL A 120 8.59 -4.93 -12.74
N THR A 121 9.92 -5.04 -12.80
CA THR A 121 10.70 -5.72 -11.76
C THR A 121 10.52 -4.88 -10.50
N PRO A 122 9.79 -5.37 -9.50
CA PRO A 122 9.46 -4.54 -8.34
C PRO A 122 10.76 -4.22 -7.62
N SER A 123 11.07 -2.94 -7.45
CA SER A 123 12.20 -2.53 -6.63
C SER A 123 12.03 -3.10 -5.21
N ILE A 124 13.07 -3.77 -4.70
CA ILE A 124 13.11 -4.30 -3.33
C ILE A 124 12.83 -3.17 -2.33
N TRP A 125 13.36 -1.96 -2.62
CA TRP A 125 13.13 -0.75 -1.84
C TRP A 125 11.68 -0.26 -1.90
N GLY A 126 11.02 -0.44 -3.06
CA GLY A 126 9.60 -0.17 -3.26
C GLY A 126 8.72 -1.00 -2.32
N LYS A 127 8.99 -2.30 -2.27
CA LYS A 127 8.30 -3.27 -1.40
C LYS A 127 8.61 -3.03 0.07
N ALA A 128 9.88 -2.83 0.43
CA ALA A 128 10.30 -2.56 1.81
C ALA A 128 9.62 -1.31 2.38
N SER A 129 9.57 -0.22 1.61
CA SER A 129 8.89 1.01 2.05
C SER A 129 7.37 0.81 2.24
N THR A 130 6.73 0.02 1.39
CA THR A 130 5.30 -0.30 1.55
C THR A 130 5.05 -1.19 2.76
N PHE A 131 5.95 -2.14 3.04
CA PHE A 131 5.90 -2.94 4.26
C PHE A 131 6.00 -2.04 5.51
N VAL A 132 6.98 -1.13 5.55
CA VAL A 132 7.14 -0.17 6.65
C VAL A 132 5.89 0.72 6.81
N GLN A 133 5.29 1.16 5.71
CA GLN A 133 4.03 1.91 5.74
C GLN A 133 2.90 1.08 6.40
N ILE A 134 2.64 -0.13 5.91
CA ILE A 134 1.58 -0.99 6.46
C ILE A 134 1.82 -1.27 7.95
N THR A 135 3.05 -1.65 8.31
CA THR A 135 3.41 -1.94 9.71
C THR A 135 3.20 -0.73 10.60
N PHE A 136 3.65 0.45 10.17
CA PHE A 136 3.47 1.67 10.96
C PHE A 136 2.00 2.05 11.09
N ALA A 137 1.21 1.94 10.02
CA ALA A 137 -0.24 2.19 10.09
C ALA A 137 -0.95 1.25 11.09
N LEU A 138 -0.61 -0.04 11.09
CA LEU A 138 -1.15 -1.01 12.06
C LEU A 138 -0.73 -0.69 13.50
N ILE A 139 0.52 -0.27 13.71
CA ILE A 139 1.02 0.17 15.02
C ILE A 139 0.23 1.38 15.50
N LEU A 140 -0.02 2.39 14.65
CA LEU A 140 -0.81 3.57 15.00
C LEU A 140 -2.26 3.22 15.34
N LEU A 141 -2.90 2.33 14.57
CA LEU A 141 -4.25 1.85 14.88
C LEU A 141 -4.30 1.14 16.22
N THR A 142 -3.32 0.27 16.48
CA THR A 142 -3.24 -0.49 17.74
C THR A 142 -3.04 0.44 18.93
N ASP A 143 -2.21 1.47 18.79
CA ASP A 143 -1.98 2.47 19.84
C ASP A 143 -3.25 3.28 20.16
N LYS A 144 -4.11 3.53 19.17
CA LYS A 144 -5.40 4.17 19.40
C LYS A 144 -6.43 3.29 20.09
N VAL A 145 -6.35 1.98 19.91
CA VAL A 145 -7.21 1.01 20.61
C VAL A 145 -6.72 0.78 22.04
N SER A 146 -5.41 0.62 22.21
CA SER A 146 -4.75 0.39 23.49
C SER A 146 -3.44 1.16 23.51
N PRO A 147 -3.37 2.34 24.16
CA PRO A 147 -2.17 3.17 24.15
C PRO A 147 -0.95 2.41 24.69
N PHE A 148 0.09 2.29 23.88
CA PHE A 148 1.34 1.60 24.24
C PHE A 148 2.59 2.27 23.64
N LEU A 149 2.44 3.14 22.64
CA LEU A 149 3.55 3.83 22.00
C LEU A 149 4.08 4.94 22.89
N THR A 150 5.38 4.90 23.14
CA THR A 150 6.10 6.04 23.69
C THR A 150 6.32 7.10 22.59
N PRO A 151 6.47 8.40 22.95
CA PRO A 151 6.76 9.45 21.98
C PRO A 151 8.03 9.17 21.14
N GLN A 152 9.02 8.51 21.74
CA GLN A 152 10.26 8.11 21.08
C GLN A 152 10.01 7.04 20.02
N SER A 153 9.24 5.99 20.36
CA SER A 153 8.89 4.93 19.41
C SER A 153 8.07 5.47 18.23
N PHE A 154 7.14 6.40 18.49
CA PHE A 154 6.40 7.09 17.44
C PHE A 154 7.33 7.86 16.49
N GLN A 155 8.27 8.65 17.02
CA GLN A 155 9.25 9.40 16.22
C GLN A 155 10.14 8.47 15.40
N VAL A 156 10.62 7.36 15.97
CA VAL A 156 11.42 6.36 15.25
C VAL A 156 10.63 5.79 14.07
N GLY A 157 9.36 5.41 14.29
CA GLY A 157 8.50 4.91 13.22
C GLY A 157 8.28 5.95 12.12
N MET A 158 7.98 7.20 12.49
CA MET A 158 7.80 8.31 11.56
C MET A 158 9.05 8.59 10.71
N TRP A 159 10.23 8.67 11.33
CA TRP A 159 11.50 8.89 10.63
C TRP A 159 11.89 7.71 9.75
N SER A 160 11.60 6.47 10.16
CA SER A 160 11.82 5.28 9.33
C SER A 160 11.00 5.33 8.04
N LEU A 161 9.76 5.83 8.14
CA LEU A 161 8.83 6.01 7.04
C LEU A 161 9.37 7.02 6.02
N ILE A 162 9.82 8.16 6.52
CA ILE A 162 10.40 9.24 5.72
C ILE A 162 11.68 8.74 5.03
N ALA A 163 12.59 8.12 5.78
CA ALA A 163 13.83 7.57 5.24
C ALA A 163 13.55 6.58 4.11
N MET A 164 12.61 5.65 4.31
CA MET A 164 12.23 4.67 3.29
C MET A 164 11.55 5.31 2.07
N ALA A 165 10.74 6.35 2.27
CA ALA A 165 10.15 7.10 1.17
C ALA A 165 11.22 7.75 0.30
N PHE A 166 12.23 8.40 0.90
CA PHE A 166 13.35 8.99 0.18
C PHE A 166 14.25 7.95 -0.49
N ILE A 167 14.62 6.87 0.20
CA ILE A 167 15.45 5.79 -0.37
C ILE A 167 14.75 5.17 -1.58
N SER A 168 13.47 4.84 -1.43
CA SER A 168 12.71 4.26 -2.52
C SER A 168 12.52 5.26 -3.67
N GLY A 169 12.18 6.52 -3.39
CA GLY A 169 12.00 7.55 -4.41
C GLY A 169 13.28 7.80 -5.19
N GLY A 170 14.41 7.95 -4.50
CA GLY A 170 15.73 8.14 -5.10
C GLY A 170 16.16 6.94 -5.95
N HIS A 171 15.89 5.71 -5.50
CA HIS A 171 16.19 4.51 -6.28
C HIS A 171 15.40 4.48 -7.60
N TYR A 172 14.10 4.79 -7.57
CA TYR A 172 13.30 4.86 -8.80
C TYR A 172 13.78 5.97 -9.74
N PHE A 173 14.08 7.15 -9.19
CA PHE A 173 14.60 8.27 -9.96
C PHE A 173 15.92 7.92 -10.66
N TYR A 174 16.87 7.29 -9.95
CA TYR A 174 18.14 6.85 -10.52
C TYR A 174 17.96 5.81 -11.64
N VAL A 175 17.11 4.80 -11.41
CA VAL A 175 16.83 3.75 -12.40
C VAL A 175 16.21 4.34 -13.68
N TRP A 176 15.30 5.29 -13.55
CA TRP A 176 14.66 5.93 -14.71
C TRP A 176 15.60 6.91 -15.43
N SER A 177 16.36 7.72 -14.69
CA SER A 177 17.33 8.66 -15.29
C SER A 177 18.38 7.93 -16.12
N LYS A 178 18.94 6.83 -15.60
CA LYS A 178 19.95 6.03 -16.32
C LYS A 178 19.39 5.40 -17.61
N LYS A 179 18.12 5.04 -17.62
CA LYS A 179 17.45 4.42 -18.78
C LYS A 179 16.99 5.44 -19.83
N SER A 180 16.74 6.70 -19.45
CA SER A 180 16.41 7.76 -20.41
C SER A 180 17.59 8.21 -21.29
N LEU A 181 18.82 7.82 -20.90
CA LEU A 181 20.08 8.19 -21.57
C LEU A 181 20.65 7.06 -22.46
N THR A 182 19.97 5.92 -22.56
CA THR A 182 20.33 4.75 -23.40
C THR A 182 19.19 4.40 -24.32
#